data_AF-A0A847D4K8-F1
#
_entry.id   AF-A0A847D4K8-F1
#
_cell.length_a   1.000
_cell.length_b   1.000
_cell.length_c   1.000
_cell.angle_alpha   90.00
_cell.angle_beta   90.00
_cell.angle_gamma   90.00
#
_symmetry.space_group_name_H-M   'P 1'
#
loop_
_entity.id
_entity.type
_entity.pdbx_description
1 polymer ?
#
loop_
_entity_poly.entity_id
_entity_poly.type
_entity_poly.pdbx_seq_one_letter_code
_entity_poly.pdbx_strand_id
1 'polypeptide(L)' 'MIAFTTDDREATTMDGKSEKVRWSAICGVYKEINGIRQPTELKAVWHYDEGDFTYFDAKAAMMSYDK' A
#
# COMPACT_ATOMS: atom_id res chain seq x y z
N MET A 1 -7.07 -8.39 -9.12
CA MET A 1 -6.39 -7.56 -8.11
C MET A 1 -5.25 -6.86 -8.82
N ILE A 2 -5.20 -5.53 -8.78
CA ILE A 2 -4.07 -4.77 -9.34
C ILE A 2 -3.23 -4.39 -8.13
N ALA A 3 -2.01 -4.92 -8.05
CA ALA A 3 -1.04 -4.57 -7.01
C ALA A 3 0.14 -3.85 -7.66
N PHE A 4 0.74 -2.93 -6.91
CA PHE A 4 2.03 -2.35 -7.24
C PHE A 4 3.05 -2.89 -6.25
N THR A 5 4.19 -3.38 -6.74
CA THR A 5 5.26 -3.94 -5.91
C THR A 5 6.59 -3.31 -6.29
N THR A 6 7.42 -3.01 -5.29
CA THR A 6 8.76 -2.42 -5.48
C THR A 6 9.72 -2.96 -4.42
N ASP A 7 10.99 -3.03 -4.80
CA ASP A 7 12.12 -3.35 -3.91
C ASP A 7 12.91 -2.07 -3.50
N ASP A 8 12.44 -0.89 -3.93
CA ASP A 8 13.12 0.40 -3.71
C ASP A 8 12.71 1.10 -2.41
N ARG A 9 11.78 0.52 -1.65
CA ARG A 9 11.22 1.15 -0.45
C ARG A 9 12.01 0.74 0.80
N GLU A 10 12.14 1.68 1.74
CA GLU A 10 12.85 1.46 3.00
C GLU A 10 11.88 1.45 4.19
N ALA A 11 12.00 0.45 5.05
CA ALA A 11 11.33 0.36 6.34
C ALA A 11 12.29 0.84 7.44
N THR A 12 11.77 1.60 8.42
CA THR A 12 12.54 1.99 9.61
C THR A 12 12.39 0.92 10.68
N THR A 13 13.51 0.34 11.09
CA THR A 13 13.58 -0.68 12.14
C THR A 13 13.44 -0.06 13.54
N MET A 14 13.23 -0.91 14.54
CA MET A 14 13.10 -0.48 15.94
C MET A 14 14.36 0.19 16.51
N ASP A 15 15.54 -0.10 15.95
CA ASP A 15 16.81 0.56 16.28
C ASP A 15 17.07 1.83 15.45
N GLY A 16 16.08 2.27 14.66
CA GLY A 16 16.12 3.52 13.89
C GLY A 16 16.90 3.45 12.58
N LYS A 17 17.31 2.25 12.13
CA LYS A 17 17.97 2.07 10.83
C LYS A 17 16.95 1.95 9.71
N SER A 18 17.38 2.24 8.49
CA SER A 18 16.60 1.96 7.29
C SER A 18 17.06 0.65 6.65
N GLU A 19 16.11 -0.18 6.25
CA GLU A 19 16.33 -1.41 5.51
C GLU A 19 15.47 -1.44 4.25
N LYS A 20 16.03 -1.90 3.13
CA LYS A 20 15.25 -2.12 1.91
C LYS A 20 14.46 -3.41 2.06
N VAL A 21 13.14 -3.29 2.01
CA VAL A 21 12.22 -4.42 2.14
C VAL A 21 11.25 -4.37 0.99
N ARG A 22 11.01 -5.51 0.35
CA ARG A 22 10.01 -5.60 -0.72
C ARG A 22 8.66 -5.15 -0.17
N TRP A 23 8.01 -4.28 -0.92
CA TRP A 23 6.77 -3.65 -0.49
C TRP A 23 5.70 -3.72 -1.56
N SER A 24 4.46 -3.98 -1.15
CA SER A 24 3.30 -3.98 -2.05
C SER A 24 2.20 -3.03 -1.58
N ALA A 25 1.66 -2.26 -2.53
CA ALA A 25 0.35 -1.63 -2.45
C ALA A 25 -0.68 -2.53 -3.13
N ILE A 26 -1.63 -3.05 -2.36
CA ILE A 26 -2.72 -3.87 -2.88
C ILE A 26 -3.94 -2.97 -3.08
N CYS A 27 -4.36 -2.82 -4.35
CA CYS A 27 -5.54 -2.04 -4.71
C CYS A 27 -6.71 -2.97 -5.03
N GLY A 28 -7.71 -2.95 -4.15
CA GLY A 28 -8.94 -3.71 -4.26
C GLY A 28 -10.14 -2.83 -4.59
N VAL A 29 -11.18 -3.48 -5.13
CA VAL A 29 -12.52 -2.91 -5.43
C VAL A 29 -12.47 -1.50 -6.00
N TYR A 30 -12.49 -1.41 -7.33
CA TYR A 30 -12.50 -0.12 -8.01
C TYR A 30 -13.93 0.38 -8.20
N LYS A 31 -14.18 1.64 -7.84
CA LYS A 31 -15.44 2.34 -8.08
C LYS A 31 -15.19 3.62 -8.87
N GLU A 32 -16.19 4.03 -9.64
CA GLU A 32 -16.18 5.33 -10.29
C GLU A 32 -16.65 6.38 -9.29
N ILE A 33 -15.80 7.37 -9.02
CA ILE A 33 -16.08 8.49 -8.13
C ILE A 33 -15.63 9.75 -8.89
N ASN A 34 -16.57 10.66 -9.14
CA ASN A 34 -16.33 11.89 -9.91
C ASN A 34 -15.71 11.64 -11.30
N GLY A 35 -16.14 10.57 -11.99
CA GLY A 35 -15.62 10.19 -13.31
C GLY A 35 -14.23 9.54 -13.30
N ILE A 36 -13.64 9.31 -12.13
CA ILE A 36 -12.34 8.63 -11.98
C ILE A 36 -12.56 7.24 -11.36
N ARG A 37 -12.03 6.22 -12.01
CA ARG A 37 -12.03 4.85 -11.48
C ARG A 37 -10.89 4.69 -10.47
N GLN A 38 -11.22 4.66 -9.19
CA GLN A 38 -10.27 4.60 -8.09
C GLN A 38 -10.53 3.40 -7.16
N PRO A 39 -9.50 2.82 -6.51
CA PRO A 39 -9.67 1.73 -5.56
C PRO A 39 -10.29 2.24 -4.25
N THR A 40 -11.24 1.49 -3.70
CA THR A 40 -11.84 1.78 -2.39
C THR A 40 -11.29 0.87 -1.29
N GLU A 41 -10.56 -0.17 -1.65
CA GLU A 41 -9.79 -0.99 -0.72
C GLU A 41 -8.29 -0.83 -0.99
N LEU A 42 -7.51 -0.60 0.07
CA LEU A 42 -6.07 -0.37 -0.02
C LEU A 42 -5.36 -1.10 1.12
N LYS A 43 -4.31 -1.86 0.78
CA LYS A 43 -3.38 -2.40 1.77
C LYS A 43 -1.95 -2.01 1.46
N ALA A 44 -1.17 -1.75 2.50
CA ALA A 44 0.27 -1.59 2.40
C ALA A 44 0.95 -2.71 3.18
N VAL A 45 1.77 -3.50 2.48
CA VAL A 45 2.36 -4.74 2.99
C VAL A 45 3.87 -4.70 2.81
N TRP A 46 4.60 -4.94 3.88
CA TRP A 46 6.01 -5.28 3.84
C TRP A 46 6.16 -6.80 3.76
N HIS A 47 7.07 -7.28 2.92
CA HIS A 47 7.35 -8.70 2.74
C HIS A 47 8.71 -9.00 3.39
N TYR A 48 8.68 -9.40 4.66
CA TYR A 48 9.86 -9.86 5.39
C TYR A 48 10.08 -11.36 5.17
N ASP A 49 11.28 -11.84 5.47
CA ASP A 49 11.59 -13.27 5.35
C ASP A 49 10.75 -14.12 6.33
N GLU A 50 10.39 -13.55 7.48
CA GLU A 50 9.51 -14.17 8.47
C GLU A 50 8.02 -14.11 8.09
N GLY A 51 7.66 -13.28 7.12
CA GLY A 51 6.31 -13.18 6.57
C GLY A 51 5.84 -11.76 6.26
N ASP A 52 4.58 -11.68 5.85
CA ASP A 52 3.95 -10.43 5.45
C ASP A 52 3.49 -9.61 6.65
N PHE A 53 3.91 -8.34 6.69
CA PHE A 53 3.44 -7.38 7.68
C PHE A 53 2.58 -6.30 7.02
N THR A 54 1.27 -6.34 7.29
CA THR A 54 0.32 -5.31 6.81
C THR A 54 0.21 -4.19 7.83
N TYR A 55 0.73 -3.01 7.50
CA TYR A 55 0.68 -1.85 8.39
C TYR A 55 -0.48 -0.88 8.07
N PHE A 56 -1.16 -1.10 6.94
CA PHE A 56 -2.33 -0.33 6.52
C PHE A 56 -3.33 -1.25 5.82
N ASP A 57 -4.60 -1.23 6.23
CA ASP A 57 -5.71 -1.98 5.62
C ASP A 57 -7.00 -1.15 5.69
N ALA A 58 -7.30 -0.42 4.61
CA ALA A 58 -8.50 0.40 4.49
C ALA A 58 -9.54 -0.29 3.60
N LYS A 59 -10.80 -0.27 4.04
CA LYS A 59 -11.95 -0.86 3.33
C LYS A 59 -12.90 0.13 2.65
N ALA A 60 -12.75 1.41 2.96
CA ALA A 60 -13.56 2.49 2.41
C ALA A 60 -12.70 3.74 2.21
N ALA A 61 -11.60 3.58 1.47
CA ALA A 61 -10.73 4.71 1.13
C ALA A 61 -11.43 5.64 0.12
N MET A 62 -11.27 6.95 0.33
CA MET A 62 -11.68 7.99 -0.61
C MET A 62 -10.43 8.82 -0.93
N MET A 63 -10.12 8.95 -2.22
CA MET A 63 -8.98 9.72 -2.69
C MET A 63 -9.49 11.01 -3.33
N SER A 64 -8.97 12.14 -2.87
CA SER A 64 -9.12 13.44 -3.51
C SER A 64 -7.75 13.96 -3.96
N TYR A 65 -7.75 14.78 -5.00
CA TYR A 65 -6.58 15.50 -5.45
C TYR A 65 -6.96 16.97 -5.56
N ASP A 66 -6.43 17.78 -4.66
CA ASP A 66 -6.61 19.23 -4.68
C ASP A 66 -5.43 19.85 -5.46
N LYS A 67 -5.75 20.75 -6.39
CA LYS A 67 -4.77 21.48 -7.21
C LYS A 67 -4.22 22.69 -6.47
#